data_AF-A0A5B7HVT8-F1
#
_entry.id   AF-A0A5B7HVT8-F1
#
_cell.length_a   1.000
_cell.length_b   1.000
_cell.length_c   1.000
_cell.angle_alpha   90.00
_cell.angle_beta   90.00
_cell.angle_gamma   90.00
#
_symmetry.space_group_name_H-M   'P 1'
#
loop_
_entity.id
_entity.type
_entity.pdbx_description
1 polymer ?
#
loop_
_entity_poly.entity_id
_entity_poly.type
_entity_poly.pdbx_seq_one_letter_code
_entity_poly.pdbx_strand_id
1 'polypeptide(L)' 'MDIGANLTDEMYQGIYHGNKKHEADLSHVLKRAWEAGLNKMIITGTSLSDSKAALELAKTNVSGEYNTPQSPHYYKLQQP' A
#
# COMPACT_ATOMS: atom_id res chain seq x y z
N MET A 1 12.91 1.72 -1.50
CA MET A 1 11.80 2.61 -1.89
C MET A 1 11.33 2.20 -3.27
N ASP A 2 10.03 2.00 -3.44
CA ASP A 2 9.39 1.78 -4.74
C ASP A 2 8.72 3.09 -5.17
N ILE A 3 8.91 3.47 -6.43
CA ILE A 3 8.49 4.77 -6.97
C ILE A 3 7.33 4.66 -7.97
N GLY A 4 6.83 3.45 -8.25
CA GLY A 4 5.88 3.20 -9.33
C GLY A 4 4.76 2.21 -8.95
N ALA A 5 4.24 2.28 -7.73
CA ALA A 5 3.25 1.31 -7.25
C ALA A 5 1.82 1.72 -7.63
N ASN A 6 1.19 1.02 -8.58
CA ASN A 6 -0.20 1.25 -8.98
C ASN A 6 -1.20 0.55 -8.04
N LEU A 7 -1.19 0.88 -6.74
CA LEU A 7 -1.96 0.13 -5.73
C LEU A 7 -3.48 0.32 -5.81
N THR A 8 -3.96 1.22 -6.67
CA THR A 8 -5.39 1.42 -6.93
C THR A 8 -5.93 0.53 -8.05
N ASP A 9 -5.08 -0.30 -8.66
CA ASP A 9 -5.47 -1.20 -9.74
C ASP A 9 -6.52 -2.23 -9.28
N GLU A 10 -7.51 -2.51 -10.15
CA GLU A 10 -8.56 -3.50 -9.94
C GLU A 10 -8.01 -4.93 -9.73
N MET A 11 -6.81 -5.22 -10.21
CA MET A 11 -6.11 -6.49 -9.95
C MET A 11 -5.95 -6.76 -8.46
N TYR A 12 -5.75 -5.74 -7.63
CA TYR A 12 -5.66 -5.88 -6.16
C TYR A 12 -7.02 -6.08 -5.47
N GLN A 13 -8.11 -5.85 -6.21
CA GLN A 13 -9.46 -6.26 -5.85
C GLN A 13 -9.80 -7.65 -6.42
N GLY A 14 -8.84 -8.29 -7.10
CA GLY A 14 -8.99 -9.56 -7.80
C GLY A 14 -9.88 -9.50 -9.03
N ILE A 15 -10.02 -8.32 -9.63
CA ILE A 15 -10.80 -8.10 -10.84
C ILE A 15 -9.84 -7.98 -12.03
N TYR A 16 -10.06 -8.81 -13.05
CA TYR A 16 -9.25 -8.84 -14.26
C TYR A 16 -10.18 -8.68 -15.46
N HIS A 17 -10.01 -7.59 -16.22
CA HIS A 17 -10.89 -7.27 -17.34
C HIS A 17 -12.38 -7.36 -16.96
N GLY A 18 -12.74 -6.76 -15.82
CA GLY A 18 -14.11 -6.77 -15.27
C GLY A 18 -14.59 -8.08 -14.63
N ASN A 19 -13.77 -9.13 -14.61
CA ASN A 19 -14.16 -10.43 -14.05
C ASN A 19 -13.46 -10.68 -12.71
N LYS A 20 -14.22 -11.02 -11.66
CA LYS A 20 -13.68 -11.44 -10.35
C LYS A 20 -12.99 -12.81 -10.48
N LYS A 21 -11.72 -12.88 -10.11
CA LYS A 21 -10.88 -14.10 -10.14
C LYS A 21 -10.44 -14.54 -8.75
N HIS A 22 -10.28 -13.60 -7.82
CA HIS A 22 -9.94 -13.87 -6.43
C HIS A 22 -10.46 -12.77 -5.52
N GLU A 23 -10.43 -13.04 -4.21
CA GLU A 23 -10.73 -12.02 -3.20
C GLU A 23 -9.69 -10.91 -3.18
N ALA A 24 -10.09 -9.74 -2.69
CA ALA A 24 -9.17 -8.61 -2.57
C ALA A 24 -8.00 -8.97 -1.64
N ASP A 25 -6.78 -8.74 -2.09
CA ASP A 25 -5.56 -9.24 -1.44
C ASP A 25 -4.45 -8.19 -1.31
N LEU A 26 -4.78 -6.90 -1.52
CA LEU A 26 -3.86 -5.77 -1.38
C LEU A 26 -3.11 -5.78 -0.04
N SER A 27 -3.79 -6.11 1.06
CA SER A 27 -3.19 -6.19 2.40
C SER A 27 -2.07 -7.24 2.47
N HIS A 28 -2.27 -8.40 1.83
CA HIS A 28 -1.26 -9.45 1.75
C HIS A 28 -0.07 -9.03 0.87
N VAL A 29 -0.32 -8.30 -0.23
CA VAL A 29 0.75 -7.74 -1.08
C VAL A 29 1.61 -6.76 -0.29
N LEU A 30 0.97 -5.83 0.42
CA LEU A 30 1.67 -4.84 1.26
C LEU A 30 2.47 -5.52 2.38
N LYS A 31 1.88 -6.49 3.08
CA LYS A 31 2.58 -7.27 4.11
C LYS A 31 3.88 -7.88 3.57
N ARG A 32 3.82 -8.55 2.42
CA ARG A 32 5.01 -9.14 1.78
C ARG A 32 6.05 -8.09 1.41
N ALA A 33 5.63 -6.93 0.91
CA ALA A 33 6.54 -5.85 0.54
C ALA A 33 7.31 -5.31 1.76
N TRP A 34 6.61 -5.13 2.90
CA TRP A 34 7.23 -4.70 4.15
C TRP A 34 8.15 -5.77 4.75
N GLU A 35 7.75 -7.04 4.75
CA GLU A 35 8.59 -8.17 5.18
C GLU A 35 9.86 -8.33 4.32
N ALA A 36 9.78 -7.95 3.03
CA ALA A 36 10.95 -7.90 2.13
C ALA A 36 11.87 -6.68 2.35
N GLY A 37 11.57 -5.82 3.33
CA GLY A 37 12.41 -4.67 3.68
C GLY A 37 12.09 -3.39 2.89
N LEU A 38 10.98 -3.34 2.16
CA LEU A 38 10.49 -2.08 1.62
C LEU A 38 10.09 -1.15 2.77
N ASN A 39 10.29 0.15 2.58
CA ASN A 39 10.13 1.13 3.65
C ASN A 39 9.36 2.37 3.23
N LYS A 40 9.29 2.62 1.93
CA LYS A 40 8.53 3.71 1.32
C LYS A 40 8.04 3.27 -0.06
N MET A 41 6.82 3.70 -0.40
CA MET A 41 6.18 3.52 -1.70
C MET A 41 5.63 4.86 -2.17
N ILE A 42 5.71 5.10 -3.48
CA ILE A 42 4.94 6.14 -4.16
C ILE A 42 3.77 5.46 -4.86
N ILE A 43 2.55 5.85 -4.48
CA ILE A 43 1.32 5.34 -5.11
C ILE A 43 1.04 6.20 -6.34
N THR A 44 1.02 5.57 -7.52
CA THR A 44 0.79 6.28 -8.78
C THR A 44 -0.70 6.47 -9.02
N GLY A 45 -1.10 7.71 -9.32
CA GLY A 45 -2.44 8.02 -9.85
C GLY A 45 -2.34 8.38 -11.33
N THR A 46 -3.09 7.69 -12.19
CA THR A 46 -3.11 7.93 -13.65
C THR A 46 -4.25 8.83 -14.10
N SER A 47 -5.22 9.09 -13.21
CA SER A 47 -6.35 9.99 -13.44
C SER A 47 -6.66 10.77 -12.16
N LEU A 48 -7.58 11.75 -12.25
CA LEU A 48 -8.03 12.50 -11.07
C LEU A 48 -8.72 11.60 -10.04
N SER A 49 -9.54 10.65 -10.49
CA SER A 49 -10.19 9.67 -9.62
C SER A 49 -9.17 8.74 -8.97
N ASP A 50 -8.22 8.22 -9.75
CA ASP A 50 -7.18 7.33 -9.22
C ASP A 50 -6.28 8.07 -8.23
N SER A 51 -5.96 9.34 -8.51
CA SER A 51 -5.14 10.17 -7.61
C SER A 51 -5.84 10.41 -6.27
N LYS A 52 -7.17 10.58 -6.27
CA LYS A 52 -7.96 10.68 -5.03
C LYS A 52 -7.94 9.35 -4.27
N ALA A 53 -8.17 8.23 -4.95
CA ALA A 53 -8.12 6.90 -4.34
C ALA A 53 -6.72 6.59 -3.77
N ALA A 54 -5.66 6.92 -4.51
CA ALA A 54 -4.27 6.78 -4.09
C ALA A 54 -3.96 7.64 -2.85
N LEU A 55 -4.48 8.87 -2.80
CA LEU A 55 -4.34 9.73 -1.63
C LEU A 55 -5.06 9.14 -0.40
N GLU A 56 -6.28 8.64 -0.56
CA GLU A 56 -7.01 8.00 0.55
C GLU A 56 -6.29 6.72 1.01
N LEU A 57 -5.81 5.90 0.08
CA LEU A 57 -5.01 4.70 0.39
C LEU A 57 -3.69 5.03 1.08
N ALA A 58 -3.04 6.14 0.71
CA ALA A 58 -1.83 6.60 1.37
C ALA A 58 -2.14 6.98 2.83
N LYS A 59 -3.30 7.61 3.10
CA LYS A 59 -3.70 7.99 4.47
C LYS A 59 -4.02 6.80 5.37
N THR A 60 -4.57 5.71 4.84
CA THR A 60 -4.94 4.53 5.65
C THR A 60 -3.74 3.77 6.22
N ASN A 61 -2.57 3.86 5.57
CA ASN A 61 -1.34 3.20 6.01
C ASN A 61 -0.35 4.12 6.76
N VAL A 62 -0.72 5.36 7.06
CA VAL A 62 0.19 6.32 7.70
C VAL A 62 0.37 6.08 9.20
N SER A 63 -0.42 5.24 9.88
CA SER A 63 -0.27 5.12 11.35
C SER A 63 -0.93 3.91 12.03
N GLY A 64 -0.54 2.65 11.78
CA GLY A 64 -1.07 1.61 12.68
C GLY A 64 -0.53 0.20 12.58
N GLU A 65 -0.74 -0.50 11.48
CA GLU A 65 -0.73 -1.97 11.54
C GLU A 65 0.65 -2.61 11.30
N TYR A 66 1.65 -1.83 10.90
CA TYR A 66 3.04 -2.28 10.75
C TYR A 66 4.03 -1.56 11.69
N ASN A 67 3.51 -0.84 12.70
CA ASN A 67 4.28 -0.29 13.83
C ASN A 67 4.46 -1.36 14.93
N THR A 68 4.99 -2.53 14.57
CA THR A 68 5.38 -3.54 15.55
C THR A 68 6.83 -3.32 15.97
N PRO A 69 7.25 -3.73 17.18
CA PRO A 69 8.63 -3.62 17.65
C PRO A 69 9.68 -4.29 16.74
N GLN A 70 9.23 -5.14 15.81
CA GLN A 70 10.05 -5.85 14.83
C GLN A 70 10.27 -5.03 13.54
N SER A 71 9.54 -3.93 13.35
CA SER A 71 9.68 -3.04 12.20
C SER A 71 10.86 -2.08 12.40
N PRO A 72 11.81 -1.99 11.46
CA PRO A 72 12.96 -1.07 11.54
C PRO A 72 12.58 0.42 11.67
N HIS A 73 11.32 0.76 11.46
CA HIS A 73 10.80 2.12 11.42
C HIS A 73 10.09 2.57 12.70
N TYR A 74 9.85 1.65 13.66
CA TYR A 74 9.12 1.90 14.91
C TYR A 74 9.69 3.09 15.71
N TYR A 75 11.02 3.16 15.84
CA TYR A 75 11.68 4.18 16.66
C TYR A 75 11.89 5.54 15.98
N LYS A 76 11.58 5.70 14.69
CA LYS A 76 11.78 6.97 13.97
C LYS A 76 10.61 7.95 14.07
N LEU A 77 9.46 7.50 14.59
CA LEU A 77 8.24 8.29 14.70
C LEU A 77 7.92 8.74 16.14
N GLN A 78 8.77 8.36 17.12
CA GLN A 78 8.61 8.67 18.55
C GLN A 78 9.56 9.78 19.04
N GLN A 79 10.39 10.34 18.16
CA GLN A 79 11.23 11.49 18.48
C GLN A 79 10.48 12.76 18.04
N PRO A 80 10.44 13.81 18.89
CA PRO A 80 9.70 15.04 18.61
C PRO A 80 10.21 15.77 17.36
#